data_AF-A0A257T1G1-F1
#
_entry.id   AF-A0A257T1G1-F1
#
_cell.length_a   1.000
_cell.length_b   1.000
_cell.length_c   1.000
_cell.angle_alpha   90.00
_cell.angle_beta   90.00
_cell.angle_gamma   90.00
#
_symmetry.space_group_name_H-M   'P 1'
#
loop_
_entity.id
_entity.type
_entity.pdbx_description
1 polymer ?
#
loop_
_entity_poly.entity_id
_entity_poly.type
_entity_poly.pdbx_seq_one_letter_code
_entity_poly.pdbx_strand_id
1 'polypeptide(L)'
;MRAMILAAGRGERLRPLTDHTPKPLLEVGGKALIIHHLEALAAAGIREVVINIGYLGDAIMAALGERHGACRIHYSDERDGILETGGAIVHALPFLGDGPFLLVNADIFTDFSWATLLQGDDRPAHLVLVPNPPQHQQCDFALS
;
A
#
# COMPACT_ATOMS: atom_id res chain seq x y z
N MET A 1 -12.57 -7.93 -6.21
CA MET A 1 -11.36 -7.11 -6.43
C MET A 1 -10.37 -7.41 -5.31
N ARG A 2 -9.08 -7.52 -5.63
CA ARG A 2 -7.99 -7.63 -4.64
C ARG A 2 -7.30 -6.27 -4.48
N ALA A 3 -6.54 -6.07 -3.42
CA ALA A 3 -5.69 -4.90 -3.26
C ALA A 3 -4.22 -5.28 -3.07
N MET A 4 -3.31 -4.43 -3.53
CA MET A 4 -1.89 -4.47 -3.22
C MET A 4 -1.51 -3.23 -2.42
N ILE A 5 -0.80 -3.41 -1.31
CA ILE A 5 -0.20 -2.33 -0.52
C ILE A 5 1.32 -2.37 -0.72
N LEU A 6 1.90 -1.27 -1.19
CA LEU A 6 3.35 -1.11 -1.36
C LEU A 6 4.01 -0.77 -0.02
N ALA A 7 4.78 -1.70 0.55
CA ALA A 7 5.31 -1.62 1.91
C ALA A 7 6.79 -2.03 2.05
N ALA A 8 7.50 -2.30 0.94
CA ALA A 8 8.88 -2.78 0.97
C ALA A 8 9.96 -1.69 1.21
N GLY A 9 9.60 -0.41 1.06
CA GLY A 9 10.54 0.72 1.07
C GLY A 9 11.17 1.01 2.44
N ARG A 10 12.45 1.41 2.44
CA ARG A 10 13.22 1.72 3.66
C ARG A 10 12.72 2.95 4.43
N GLY A 11 12.19 3.96 3.74
CA GLY A 11 11.74 5.19 4.39
C GLY A 11 12.87 6.03 5.00
N GLU A 12 14.00 6.19 4.28
CA GLU A 12 15.22 6.84 4.79
C GLU A 12 15.02 8.28 5.27
N ARG A 13 14.06 9.02 4.69
CA ARG A 13 13.74 10.40 5.08
C ARG A 13 13.09 10.52 6.46
N LEU A 14 12.63 9.42 7.04
CA LEU A 14 11.98 9.37 8.37
C LEU A 14 12.91 8.85 9.47
N ARG A 15 14.20 8.66 9.19
CA ARG A 15 15.16 8.28 10.22
C ARG A 15 15.21 9.36 11.32
N PRO A 16 15.38 8.98 12.59
CA PRO A 16 15.71 7.64 13.08
C PRO A 16 14.50 6.71 13.28
N LEU A 17 13.27 7.18 13.07
CA LEU A 17 12.05 6.38 13.32
C LEU A 17 12.07 5.05 12.55
N THR A 18 12.61 5.08 11.34
CA THR A 18 12.68 3.92 10.46
C THR A 18 13.89 3.01 10.68
N ASP A 19 14.81 3.31 11.59
CA ASP A 19 15.99 2.45 11.79
C ASP A 19 15.63 1.10 12.45
N HIS A 20 14.53 1.06 13.22
CA HIS A 20 14.06 -0.13 13.92
C HIS A 20 12.58 -0.46 13.68
N THR A 21 11.83 0.44 13.03
CA THR A 21 10.41 0.25 12.73
C THR A 21 10.17 0.49 11.24
N PRO A 22 9.72 -0.49 10.45
CA PRO A 22 9.42 -0.24 9.05
C PRO A 22 8.34 0.85 8.92
N LYS A 23 8.48 1.73 7.92
CA LYS A 23 7.58 2.88 7.72
C LYS A 23 6.08 2.54 7.82
N PRO A 24 5.57 1.43 7.25
CA PRO A 24 4.15 1.06 7.37
C PRO A 24 3.68 0.77 8.81
N LEU A 25 4.59 0.45 9.73
CA LEU A 25 4.30 0.21 11.14
C LEU A 25 4.45 1.46 12.02
N LEU A 26 4.87 2.60 11.47
CA LEU A 26 4.85 3.86 12.21
C LEU A 26 3.42 4.27 12.55
N GLU A 27 3.22 4.74 13.78
CA GLU A 27 1.89 5.10 14.28
C GLU A 27 1.49 6.53 13.90
N VAL A 28 0.25 6.66 13.44
CA VAL A 28 -0.43 7.94 13.22
C VAL A 28 -1.81 7.83 13.87
N GLY A 29 -2.12 8.75 14.79
CA GLY A 29 -3.38 8.70 15.54
C GLY A 29 -3.54 7.45 16.42
N GLY A 30 -2.44 6.93 16.98
CA GLY A 30 -2.43 5.76 17.88
C GLY A 30 -2.59 4.41 17.19
N LYS A 31 -2.35 4.35 15.87
CA LYS A 31 -2.48 3.14 15.05
C LYS A 31 -1.45 3.17 13.93
N ALA A 32 -0.87 2.01 13.61
CA ALA A 32 0.08 1.88 12.50
C ALA A 32 -0.54 2.32 11.17
N LEU A 33 0.22 3.03 10.33
CA LEU A 33 -0.20 3.50 9.00
C LEU A 33 -0.89 2.41 8.16
N ILE A 34 -0.29 1.22 8.09
CA ILE A 34 -0.83 0.11 7.30
C ILE A 34 -2.17 -0.41 7.83
N ILE A 35 -2.44 -0.29 9.14
CA ILE A 35 -3.71 -0.73 9.73
C ILE A 35 -4.85 0.18 9.28
N HIS A 36 -4.61 1.49 9.14
CA HIS A 36 -5.63 2.41 8.58
C HIS A 36 -6.05 1.97 7.17
N HIS A 37 -5.10 1.54 6.33
CA HIS A 37 -5.44 0.99 5.02
C HIS A 37 -6.20 -0.33 5.09
N LEU A 38 -5.75 -1.28 5.91
CA LEU A 38 -6.42 -2.59 6.03
C LEU A 38 -7.87 -2.45 6.48
N GLU A 39 -8.14 -1.56 7.45
CA GLU A 39 -9.49 -1.28 7.91
C GLU A 39 -10.33 -0.58 6.85
N ALA A 40 -9.79 0.43 6.16
CA ALA A 40 -10.50 1.13 5.10
C ALA A 40 -10.82 0.21 3.91
N LEU A 41 -9.88 -0.67 3.52
CA LEU A 41 -10.09 -1.69 2.50
C LEU A 41 -11.18 -2.69 2.93
N ALA A 42 -11.14 -3.14 4.19
CA ALA A 42 -12.17 -4.03 4.74
C ALA A 42 -13.55 -3.37 4.77
N ALA A 43 -13.63 -2.08 5.08
CA ALA A 43 -14.86 -1.29 5.07
C ALA A 43 -15.42 -1.13 3.65
N ALA A 44 -14.55 -1.04 2.63
CA ALA A 44 -14.93 -1.07 1.22
C ALA A 44 -15.27 -2.49 0.70
N GLY A 45 -15.19 -3.52 1.54
CA GLY A 45 -15.53 -4.90 1.16
C GLY A 45 -14.39 -5.67 0.48
N ILE A 46 -13.17 -5.13 0.43
CA ILE A 46 -11.99 -5.84 -0.04
C ILE A 46 -11.50 -6.78 1.08
N ARG A 47 -11.31 -8.06 0.75
CA ARG A 47 -10.94 -9.10 1.72
C ARG A 47 -9.61 -9.80 1.43
N GLU A 48 -9.08 -9.65 0.21
CA GLU A 48 -7.82 -10.25 -0.21
C GLU A 48 -6.83 -9.12 -0.48
N VAL A 49 -5.76 -9.07 0.34
CA VAL A 49 -4.75 -8.01 0.31
C VAL A 49 -3.38 -8.64 0.12
N VAL A 50 -2.61 -8.11 -0.82
CA VAL A 50 -1.21 -8.45 -1.05
C VAL A 50 -0.36 -7.32 -0.49
N ILE A 51 0.67 -7.64 0.28
CA ILE A 51 1.61 -6.66 0.83
C ILE A 51 2.99 -7.06 0.35
N ASN A 52 3.67 -6.21 -0.40
CA ASN A 52 5.08 -6.47 -0.69
C ASN A 52 5.96 -6.06 0.50
N ILE A 53 6.93 -6.89 0.84
CA ILE A 53 7.79 -6.70 2.00
C ILE A 53 9.25 -6.71 1.58
N GLY A 54 10.05 -5.87 2.22
CA GLY A 54 11.47 -5.72 1.93
C GLY A 54 12.21 -5.33 3.20
N TYR A 55 12.57 -4.06 3.33
CA TYR A 55 13.24 -3.58 4.53
C TYR A 55 12.42 -3.84 5.80
N LEU A 56 13.01 -4.57 6.76
CA LEU A 56 12.35 -5.04 8.00
C LEU A 56 11.03 -5.81 7.74
N GLY A 57 10.94 -6.55 6.64
CA GLY A 57 9.75 -7.31 6.25
C GLY A 57 9.25 -8.28 7.33
N ASP A 58 10.16 -8.92 8.07
CA ASP A 58 9.79 -9.82 9.19
C ASP A 58 8.99 -9.11 10.28
N ALA A 59 9.27 -7.83 10.56
CA ALA A 59 8.51 -7.06 11.54
C ALA A 59 7.07 -6.81 11.06
N ILE A 60 6.88 -6.57 9.75
CA ILE A 60 5.55 -6.43 9.13
C ILE A 60 4.78 -7.75 9.23
N MET A 61 5.43 -8.87 8.91
CA MET A 61 4.82 -10.20 9.00
C MET A 61 4.43 -10.55 10.44
N ALA A 62 5.32 -10.30 11.41
CA ALA A 62 5.06 -10.55 12.82
C ALA A 62 3.92 -9.68 13.37
N ALA A 63 3.82 -8.42 12.95
CA ALA A 63 2.79 -7.50 13.41
C ALA A 63 1.40 -7.80 12.84
N LEU A 64 1.31 -8.26 11.58
CA LEU A 64 0.04 -8.40 10.87
C LEU A 64 -0.46 -9.84 10.75
N GLY A 65 0.44 -10.82 10.68
CA GLY A 65 0.12 -12.21 10.37
C GLY A 65 -0.61 -12.39 9.03
N GLU A 66 -1.14 -13.58 8.78
CA GLU A 66 -1.86 -13.89 7.53
C GLU A 66 -3.28 -13.31 7.46
N ARG A 67 -3.76 -12.69 8.55
CA ARG A 67 -5.10 -12.12 8.64
C ARG A 67 -5.14 -10.97 9.63
N HIS A 68 -5.66 -9.84 9.18
CA HIS A 68 -5.93 -8.68 10.02
C HIS A 68 -7.39 -8.25 9.85
N GLY A 69 -8.17 -8.36 10.94
CA GLY A 69 -9.61 -8.18 10.88
C GLY A 69 -10.24 -9.10 9.82
N ALA A 70 -10.94 -8.50 8.86
CA ALA A 70 -11.59 -9.24 7.78
C ALA A 70 -10.69 -9.47 6.54
N CYS A 71 -9.51 -8.85 6.48
CA CYS A 71 -8.58 -9.00 5.37
C CYS A 71 -7.69 -10.24 5.57
N ARG A 72 -7.64 -11.12 4.56
CA ARG A 72 -6.59 -12.11 4.38
C ARG A 72 -5.41 -11.45 3.69
N ILE A 73 -4.21 -11.69 4.21
CA ILE A 73 -2.98 -11.05 3.77
C ILE A 73 -2.07 -12.10 3.10
N HIS A 74 -1.57 -11.76 1.91
CA HIS A 74 -0.51 -12.49 1.22
C HIS A 74 0.73 -11.60 1.18
N TYR A 75 1.90 -12.19 1.38
CA TYR A 75 3.16 -11.45 1.35
C TYR A 75 3.90 -11.71 0.05
N SER A 76 4.23 -10.64 -0.67
CA SER A 76 5.15 -10.68 -1.81
C SER A 76 6.55 -10.30 -1.31
N ASP A 77 7.43 -11.30 -1.19
CA ASP A 77 8.71 -11.14 -0.51
C ASP A 77 9.81 -10.61 -1.45
N GLU A 78 10.37 -9.45 -1.12
CA GLU A 78 11.44 -8.77 -1.84
C GLU A 78 12.65 -8.50 -0.92
N ARG A 79 12.81 -9.25 0.18
CA ARG A 79 13.92 -9.07 1.13
C ARG A 79 15.30 -9.28 0.51
N ASP A 80 15.39 -10.14 -0.52
CA ASP A 80 16.63 -10.42 -1.24
C ASP A 80 16.96 -9.40 -2.34
N GLY A 81 16.06 -8.46 -2.62
CA GLY A 81 16.27 -7.40 -3.60
C GLY A 81 14.98 -6.63 -3.91
N ILE A 82 14.99 -5.32 -3.62
CA ILE A 82 13.85 -4.44 -3.89
C ILE A 82 13.65 -4.30 -5.40
N LEU A 83 12.44 -4.57 -5.88
CA LEU A 83 12.13 -4.65 -7.32
C LEU A 83 11.60 -3.34 -7.92
N GLU A 84 11.67 -2.24 -7.16
CA GLU A 84 10.97 -0.98 -7.44
C GLU A 84 9.45 -1.19 -7.63
N THR A 85 8.68 -0.14 -7.86
CA THR A 85 7.20 -0.25 -7.91
C THR A 85 6.72 -1.18 -9.03
N GLY A 86 7.27 -1.07 -10.24
CA GLY A 86 6.85 -1.89 -11.38
C GLY A 86 7.17 -3.36 -11.22
N GLY A 87 8.40 -3.68 -10.77
CA GLY A 87 8.81 -5.07 -10.54
C GLY A 87 8.07 -5.71 -9.36
N ALA A 88 7.80 -4.94 -8.30
CA ALA A 88 6.98 -5.38 -7.17
C ALA A 88 5.58 -5.82 -7.61
N ILE A 89 4.94 -5.03 -8.48
CA ILE A 89 3.61 -5.36 -9.02
C ILE A 89 3.67 -6.65 -9.82
N VAL A 90 4.64 -6.78 -10.73
CA VAL A 90 4.81 -8.00 -11.56
C VAL A 90 5.04 -9.24 -10.69
N HIS A 91 5.89 -9.12 -9.66
CA HIS A 91 6.16 -10.20 -8.72
C HIS A 91 4.92 -10.59 -7.89
N ALA A 92 4.03 -9.64 -7.62
CA ALA A 92 2.79 -9.86 -6.88
C ALA A 92 1.61 -10.38 -7.72
N LEU A 93 1.69 -10.35 -9.07
CA LEU A 93 0.60 -10.76 -9.96
C LEU A 93 0.00 -12.14 -9.65
N PRO A 94 0.79 -13.20 -9.32
CA PRO A 94 0.22 -14.50 -8.94
C PRO A 94 -0.75 -14.43 -7.74
N PHE A 95 -0.54 -13.48 -6.82
CA PHE A 95 -1.42 -13.23 -5.68
C PHE A 95 -2.56 -12.27 -5.99
N LEU A 96 -2.51 -11.53 -7.11
CA LEU A 96 -3.54 -10.55 -7.51
C LEU A 96 -4.57 -11.16 -8.47
N GLY A 97 -4.18 -12.16 -9.26
CA GLY A 97 -5.03 -12.79 -10.28
C GLY A 97 -5.15 -11.93 -11.54
N ASP A 98 -6.04 -12.33 -12.45
CA ASP A 98 -6.13 -11.76 -13.81
C ASP A 98 -7.04 -10.52 -13.92
N GLY A 99 -7.73 -10.16 -12.84
CA GLY A 99 -8.64 -9.02 -12.80
C GLY A 99 -7.98 -7.71 -12.35
N PRO A 100 -8.67 -6.56 -12.48
CA PRO A 100 -8.19 -5.30 -11.92
C PRO A 100 -8.04 -5.41 -10.39
N PHE A 101 -7.04 -4.72 -9.87
CA PHE A 101 -6.75 -4.64 -8.45
C PHE A 101 -6.49 -3.19 -8.03
N LEU A 102 -6.70 -2.91 -6.75
CA LEU A 102 -6.44 -1.60 -6.17
C LEU A 102 -4.99 -1.55 -5.69
N LEU A 103 -4.23 -0.52 -6.10
CA LEU A 103 -2.85 -0.30 -5.66
C LEU A 103 -2.80 0.86 -4.66
N VAL A 104 -2.25 0.63 -3.47
CA VAL A 104 -2.11 1.62 -2.39
C VAL A 104 -0.64 1.76 -2.02
N ASN A 105 -0.14 2.98 -1.86
CA ASN A 105 1.16 3.21 -1.25
C ASN A 105 0.99 3.29 0.28
N ALA A 106 1.70 2.45 1.04
CA ALA A 106 1.55 2.34 2.50
C ALA A 106 1.98 3.60 3.27
N ASP A 107 2.65 4.54 2.60
CA ASP A 107 3.05 5.79 3.22
C ASP A 107 2.03 6.92 3.12
N ILE A 108 0.90 6.67 2.49
CA ILE A 108 -0.19 7.63 2.38
C ILE A 108 -1.08 7.50 3.62
N PHE A 109 -1.44 8.64 4.21
CA PHE A 109 -2.58 8.72 5.13
C PHE A 109 -3.68 9.51 4.43
N THR A 110 -4.88 8.94 4.33
CA THR A 110 -5.99 9.55 3.58
C THR A 110 -7.34 9.07 4.10
N ASP A 111 -8.35 9.92 3.95
CA ASP A 111 -9.78 9.63 4.15
C ASP A 111 -10.51 9.28 2.84
N PHE A 112 -9.78 9.12 1.73
CA PHE A 112 -10.33 8.77 0.44
C PHE A 112 -11.10 7.43 0.51
N SER A 113 -12.33 7.42 -0.01
CA SER A 113 -13.18 6.23 0.01
C SER A 113 -12.86 5.29 -1.15
N TRP A 114 -12.20 4.16 -0.85
CA TRP A 114 -11.90 3.11 -1.83
C TRP A 114 -13.15 2.53 -2.49
N ALA A 115 -14.32 2.65 -1.86
CA ALA A 115 -15.60 2.20 -2.42
C ALA A 115 -15.91 2.84 -3.79
N THR A 116 -15.39 4.06 -4.02
CA THR A 116 -15.54 4.80 -5.29
C THR A 116 -14.78 4.16 -6.46
N LEU A 117 -13.79 3.32 -6.19
CA LEU A 117 -12.93 2.67 -7.19
C LEU A 117 -13.30 1.21 -7.47
N LEU A 118 -14.32 0.68 -6.78
CA LEU A 118 -14.69 -0.74 -6.92
C LEU A 118 -15.36 -1.05 -8.26
N GLN A 119 -15.92 -0.03 -8.90
CA GLN A 119 -16.45 -0.09 -10.25
C GLN A 119 -15.26 0.04 -11.21
N GLY A 120 -14.71 -1.10 -11.63
CA GLY A 120 -13.73 -1.13 -12.71
C GLY A 120 -14.38 -0.76 -14.04
N ASP A 121 -13.56 -0.32 -14.99
CA ASP A 121 -13.91 -0.20 -16.40
C ASP A 121 -12.78 -0.75 -17.28
N ASP A 122 -12.92 -0.62 -18.59
CA ASP A 122 -11.98 -1.18 -19.56
C ASP A 122 -10.67 -0.37 -19.68
N ARG A 123 -10.47 0.69 -18.88
CA ARG A 123 -9.23 1.47 -18.90
C ARG A 123 -8.10 0.67 -18.24
N PRO A 124 -6.86 0.79 -18.75
CA PRO A 124 -5.72 0.07 -18.20
C PRO A 124 -5.33 0.54 -16.79
N ALA A 125 -5.70 1.76 -16.40
CA ALA A 125 -5.48 2.31 -15.07
C ALA A 125 -6.46 3.45 -14.75
N HIS A 126 -6.79 3.59 -13.47
CA HIS A 126 -7.45 4.75 -12.90
C HIS A 126 -6.54 5.34 -11.81
N LEU A 127 -6.18 6.62 -11.93
CA LEU A 127 -5.31 7.31 -10.98
C LEU A 127 -6.11 8.30 -10.14
N VAL A 128 -5.96 8.22 -8.82
CA VAL A 128 -6.48 9.24 -7.90
C VAL A 128 -5.43 10.32 -7.75
N LEU A 129 -5.78 11.53 -8.19
CA LEU A 129 -4.93 12.72 -8.10
C LEU A 129 -5.43 13.63 -6.97
N VAL A 130 -4.49 14.29 -6.29
CA VAL A 130 -4.76 15.31 -5.28
C VAL A 130 -4.17 16.64 -5.74
N PRO A 131 -4.70 17.79 -5.28
CA PRO A 131 -4.09 19.09 -5.57
C PRO A 131 -2.63 19.13 -5.14
N ASN A 132 -1.80 19.81 -5.94
CA ASN A 132 -0.38 20.00 -5.58
C ASN A 132 -0.27 20.78 -4.26
N PRO A 133 0.61 20.36 -3.34
CA PRO A 133 0.79 21.05 -2.08
C PRO A 133 1.41 22.44 -2.31
N PRO A 134 1.13 23.43 -1.46
CA PRO A 134 1.67 24.79 -1.61
C PRO A 134 3.20 24.84 -1.72
N GLN A 135 3.90 23.90 -1.07
CA GLN A 135 5.35 23.84 -1.04
C GLN A 135 5.96 23.29 -2.34
N HIS A 136 5.22 22.53 -3.15
CA HIS A 136 5.66 21.98 -4.44
C HIS A 136 4.53 22.12 -5.49
N GLN A 137 4.35 23.33 -6.03
CA GLN A 137 3.27 23.61 -6.98
C GLN A 137 3.49 23.00 -8.39
N GLN A 138 4.74 22.69 -8.74
CA GLN A 138 5.15 22.13 -10.03
C GLN A 138 5.53 20.65 -9.88
N CYS A 139 4.57 19.78 -9.54
CA CYS A 139 4.76 18.33 -9.53
C CYS A 139 4.81 17.76 -10.96
N ASP A 140 5.28 16.52 -11.08
CA ASP A 140 5.37 15.78 -12.35
C ASP A 140 4.02 15.57 -13.04
N PHE A 141 2.93 15.64 -12.27
CA PHE A 141 1.55 15.55 -12.75
C PHE A 141 0.74 16.71 -12.18
N ALA A 142 -0.12 17.30 -13.01
CA ALA A 142 -1.05 18.35 -12.61
C ALA A 142 -2.44 18.04 -13.16
N LEU A 143 -3.47 18.39 -12.38
CA LEU A 143 -4.84 18.46 -12.86
C LEU A 143 -4.93 19.70 -13.76
N SER A 144 -4.99 19.50 -15.08
CA SER A 144 -5.19 20.54 -16.10
C SER A 144 -6.65 20.94 -16.23
#